data_AF-A0A2V7JPL6-F1
#
_entry.id   AF-A0A2V7JPL6-F1
#
_cell.length_a   1.000
_cell.length_b   1.000
_cell.length_c   1.000
_cell.angle_alpha   90.00
_cell.angle_beta   90.00
_cell.angle_gamma   90.00
#
_symmetry.space_group_name_H-M   'P 1'
#
loop_
_entity.id
_entity.type
_entity.pdbx_description
1 polymer ?
#
loop_
_entity_poly.entity_id
_entity_poly.type
_entity_poly.pdbx_seq_one_letter_code
_entity_poly.pdbx_strand_id
1 'polypeptide(L)' 'MPDRRSQTITRGVQRAPNRAMLRAVGFGDADFEKPIVGVANAYSTITPCNVGLDTLARR' A
#
# COMPACT_ATOMS: atom_id res chain seq x y z
N MET A 1 -2.13 18.47 -11.69
CA MET A 1 -1.78 17.03 -11.77
C MET A 1 -3.08 16.26 -11.95
N PRO A 2 -3.14 15.25 -12.83
CA PRO A 2 -4.29 14.36 -12.90
C PRO A 2 -4.52 13.70 -11.52
N ASP A 3 -5.76 13.31 -11.26
CA ASP A 3 -6.16 12.71 -10.00
C ASP A 3 -5.33 11.44 -9.72
N ARG A 4 -4.76 11.31 -8.51
CA ARG A 4 -3.90 10.17 -8.17
C ARG A 4 -4.79 8.93 -8.01
N ARG A 5 -4.38 7.77 -8.53
CA ARG A 5 -5.17 6.51 -8.42
C ARG A 5 -5.57 6.16 -6.98
N SER A 6 -4.74 6.52 -5.99
CA SER A 6 -5.07 6.31 -4.56
C SER A 6 -6.30 7.11 -4.11
N GLN A 7 -6.55 8.30 -4.68
CA GLN A 7 -7.68 9.15 -4.30
C GLN A 7 -9.03 8.54 -4.66
N THR A 8 -9.09 7.64 -5.63
CA THR A 8 -10.30 6.88 -5.97
C THR A 8 -10.84 6.08 -4.78
N ILE A 9 -9.96 5.65 -3.87
CA ILE A 9 -10.32 4.86 -2.68
C ILE A 9 -10.16 5.61 -1.35
N THR A 10 -9.46 6.75 -1.31
CA THR A 10 -9.25 7.51 -0.04
C THR A 10 -10.12 8.75 0.05
N ARG A 11 -10.46 9.41 -1.07
CA ARG A 11 -11.08 10.74 -1.07
C ARG A 11 -12.61 10.68 -1.17
N GLY A 12 -13.26 11.60 -0.47
CA GLY A 12 -14.73 11.73 -0.44
C GLY A 12 -15.40 10.93 0.67
N VAL A 13 -16.60 11.37 1.05
CA VAL A 13 -17.39 10.77 2.15
C VAL A 13 -17.74 9.32 1.85
N GLN A 14 -18.07 9.01 0.59
CA GLN A 14 -18.43 7.66 0.12
C GLN A 14 -17.29 6.63 0.29
N ARG A 15 -16.05 7.08 0.53
CA ARG A 15 -14.88 6.21 0.75
C ARG A 15 -14.55 6.00 2.24
N ALA A 16 -15.46 6.36 3.15
CA ALA A 16 -15.34 6.06 4.57
C ALA A 16 -15.03 4.58 4.90
N PRO A 17 -15.71 3.56 4.31
CA PRO A 17 -15.39 2.17 4.62
C PRO A 17 -13.99 1.76 4.16
N ASN A 18 -13.54 2.26 3.00
CA ASN A 18 -12.19 2.01 2.49
C ASN A 18 -11.14 2.58 3.45
N ARG A 19 -11.34 3.81 3.93
CA ARG A 19 -10.45 4.42 4.93
C ARG A 19 -10.46 3.66 6.26
N ALA A 20 -11.60 3.10 6.67
CA ALA A 20 -11.65 2.27 7.89
C ALA A 20 -10.73 1.05 7.79
N MET A 21 -10.73 0.35 6.64
CA MET A 21 -9.83 -0.79 6.40
C MET A 21 -8.36 -0.35 6.35
N LEU A 22 -8.06 0.80 5.72
CA LEU A 22 -6.69 1.31 5.67
C LEU A 22 -6.17 1.73 7.06
N ARG A 23 -7.03 2.27 7.93
CA ARG A 23 -6.68 2.56 9.33
C ARG A 23 -6.34 1.28 10.10
N ALA A 24 -7.03 0.17 9.84
CA ALA A 24 -6.76 -1.10 10.48
C ALA A 24 -5.35 -1.65 10.18
N VAL A 25 -4.75 -1.25 9.06
CA VAL A 25 -3.35 -1.60 8.69
C VAL A 25 -2.34 -0.49 8.98
N GLY A 26 -2.74 0.53 9.74
CA GLY A 26 -1.82 1.54 10.29
C GLY A 26 -1.80 2.90 9.59
N PHE A 27 -2.72 3.19 8.66
CA PHE A 27 -2.80 4.53 8.05
C PHE A 27 -3.32 5.57 9.04
N GLY A 28 -2.66 6.72 9.12
CA GLY A 28 -3.15 7.93 9.77
C GLY A 28 -3.84 8.88 8.78
N ASP A 29 -4.40 9.98 9.30
CA ASP A 29 -5.11 10.96 8.47
C ASP A 29 -4.19 11.64 7.46
N ALA A 30 -2.95 11.95 7.85
CA ALA A 30 -1.94 12.54 6.97
C ALA A 30 -1.49 11.59 5.84
N ASP A 31 -1.71 10.27 5.97
CA ASP A 31 -1.31 9.30 4.94
C ASP A 31 -2.30 9.27 3.76
N PHE A 32 -3.54 9.72 3.95
CA PHE A 32 -4.52 9.78 2.84
C PHE A 32 -4.20 10.85 1.79
N GLU A 33 -3.35 11.82 2.15
CA GLU A 33 -2.86 12.86 1.24
C GLU A 33 -1.60 12.43 0.46
N LYS A 34 -0.93 11.36 0.93
CA LYS A 34 0.27 10.80 0.30
C LYS A 34 -0.11 9.85 -0.85
N PRO A 35 0.75 9.66 -1.86
CA PRO A 35 0.59 8.58 -2.81
C PRO A 35 0.74 7.22 -2.11
N ILE A 36 -0.13 6.27 -2.44
CA ILE A 36 -0.02 4.88 -1.96
C ILE A 36 0.79 4.09 -2.98
N VAL A 37 1.89 3.49 -2.52
CA VAL A 37 2.80 2.69 -3.36
C VAL A 37 2.72 1.23 -2.90
N GLY A 38 2.29 0.34 -3.79
CA GLY A 38 2.33 -1.10 -3.53
C GLY A 38 3.72 -1.66 -3.83
N VAL A 39 4.34 -2.31 -2.85
CA VAL A 39 5.61 -3.04 -3.04
C VAL A 39 5.29 -4.50 -3.31
N ALA A 40 5.36 -4.90 -4.58
CA ALA A 40 5.16 -6.30 -4.97
C ALA A 40 6.46 -7.09 -4.75
N ASN A 41 6.42 -8.09 -3.87
CA ASN A 41 7.56 -8.93 -3.55
C ASN A 41 7.27 -10.39 -3.92
N ALA A 42 8.13 -10.98 -4.75
CA ALA A 42 8.04 -12.38 -5.18
C ALA A 42 8.85 -13.34 -4.29
N TYR A 43 9.15 -12.96 -3.04
CA TYR A 43 9.86 -13.80 -2.09
C TYR A 43 9.25 -15.20 -1.99
N SER A 44 10.12 -16.21 -2.09
CA SER A 44 9.77 -17.62 -1.99
C SER A 44 11.02 -18.42 -1.64
N THR A 45 10.84 -19.53 -0.92
CA THR A 45 11.89 -20.50 -0.61
C THR A 45 11.93 -21.68 -1.60
N ILE A 46 11.08 -21.68 -2.63
CA ILE A 46 11.01 -22.76 -3.63
C ILE A 46 12.27 -22.81 -4.50
N THR A 47 12.83 -21.64 -4.84
CA THR A 47 14.05 -21.52 -5.66
C THR A 47 15.02 -20.52 -5.03
N PRO A 48 16.34 -20.67 -5.25
CA PRO A 48 17.32 -19.75 -4.68
C PRO A 48 17.20 -18.32 -5.23
N CYS A 49 16.61 -18.14 -6.41
CA CYS A 49 16.51 -16.84 -7.07
C CYS A 49 15.70 -15.80 -6.26
N ASN A 50 14.70 -16.25 -5.49
CA ASN A 50 13.75 -15.37 -4.81
C ASN A 50 13.94 -15.30 -3.29
N VAL A 51 14.82 -16.12 -2.72
CA VAL A 51 14.99 -16.24 -1.25
C VAL A 51 15.49 -14.94 -0.59
N GLY A 52 16.21 -14.11 -1.35
CA GLY A 52 16.74 -12.83 -0.84
C GLY A 52 15.77 -11.64 -0.91
N LEU A 53 14.62 -11.79 -1.57
CA LEU A 53 13.76 -10.64 -1.90
C LEU A 53 13.03 -10.05 -0.68
N ASP A 54 12.76 -10.82 0.38
CA ASP A 54 12.10 -10.29 1.59
C ASP A 54 12.94 -9.20 2.27
N THR A 55 14.26 -9.41 2.37
CA THR A 55 15.17 -8.41 2.92
C THR A 55 15.18 -7.13 2.09
N LEU A 56 15.13 -7.24 0.75
CA LEU A 56 15.08 -6.07 -0.14
C LEU A 56 13.76 -5.31 -0.03
N ALA A 57 12.64 -5.99 0.20
CA ALA A 57 11.33 -5.36 0.32
C ALA A 57 11.13 -4.61 1.66
N ARG A 58 11.84 -5.01 2.71
CA ARG A 58 11.76 -4.41 4.06
C ARG A 58 12.79 -3.29 4.30
N ARG A 59 13.75 -3.12 3.40
CA ARG A 59 14.87 -2.17 3.51
C ARG A 59 14.44 -0.77 3.10
#